data_AF-A0A382X9V0-F1
#
_entry.id   AF-A0A382X9V0-F1
#
_cell.length_a   1.000
_cell.length_b   1.000
_cell.length_c   1.000
_cell.angle_alpha   90.00
_cell.angle_beta   90.00
_cell.angle_gamma   90.00
#
_symmetry.space_group_name_H-M   'P 1'
#
loop_
_entity.id
_entity.type
_entity.pdbx_description
1 polymer ?
#
loop_
_entity_poly.entity_id
_entity_poly.type
_entity_poly.pdbx_seq_one_letter_code
_entity_poly.pdbx_strand_id
1 'polypeptide(L)' 'MRIFGIDPGSRVTGFGIIETQGNKSIYVGSGVIATKEKEFHKRLHIIFKEIENLMQEYQPD' A
#
# COMPACT_ATOMS: atom_id res chain seq x y z
N MET A 1 -10.56 -0.98 13.63
CA MET A 1 -9.22 -1.50 13.30
C MET A 1 -9.03 -1.37 11.80
N ARG A 2 -8.05 -0.58 11.35
CA ARG A 2 -7.78 -0.33 9.94
C ARG A 2 -6.64 -1.23 9.47
N ILE A 3 -6.90 -1.99 8.42
CA ILE A 3 -5.98 -3.01 7.89
C ILE A 3 -5.42 -2.53 6.56
N PHE A 4 -4.10 -2.61 6.43
CA PHE A 4 -3.37 -2.32 5.20
C PHE A 4 -2.89 -3.63 4.56
N GLY A 5 -3.49 -3.99 3.42
CA GLY A 5 -3.10 -5.15 2.62
C GLY A 5 -2.19 -4.74 1.46
N ILE A 6 -1.13 -5.52 1.21
CA ILE A 6 -0.18 -5.31 0.12
C ILE A 6 -0.12 -6.55 -0.76
N ASP A 7 -0.15 -6.36 -2.08
CA ASP A 7 0.19 -7.35 -3.10
C ASP A 7 1.51 -6.93 -3.79
N PRO A 8 2.66 -7.45 -3.33
CA PRO A 8 3.97 -6.92 -3.71
C PRO A 8 4.38 -7.32 -5.13
N GLY A 9 4.85 -6.35 -5.90
CA GLY A 9 5.48 -6.59 -7.21
C GLY A 9 6.57 -5.58 -7.52
N SER A 10 7.68 -6.04 -8.10
CA SER A 10 8.88 -5.20 -8.27
C SER A 10 8.69 -4.00 -9.20
N ARG A 11 7.66 -4.00 -10.05
CA ARG A 11 7.30 -2.89 -10.96
C ARG A 11 5.97 -2.23 -10.59
N VAL A 12 5.07 -3.02 -10.02
CA VAL A 12 3.68 -2.70 -9.76
C VAL A 12 3.33 -3.42 -8.45
N THR A 13 3.12 -2.66 -7.39
CA THR A 13 2.68 -3.17 -6.08
C THR A 13 1.26 -2.70 -5.84
N GLY A 14 0.32 -3.63 -5.66
CA GLY A 14 -1.05 -3.31 -5.29
C GLY A 14 -1.18 -3.05 -3.79
N PHE A 15 -2.12 -2.20 -3.40
CA PHE A 15 -2.52 -2.05 -2.00
C PHE A 15 -4.03 -1.89 -1.86
N GLY A 16 -4.53 -2.29 -0.69
CA GLY A 16 -5.93 -2.13 -0.30
C GLY A 16 -6.04 -1.83 1.18
N ILE A 17 -7.02 -0.99 1.53
CA ILE A 17 -7.24 -0.52 2.89
C ILE A 17 -8.71 -0.76 3.23
N ILE A 18 -8.91 -1.44 4.34
CA ILE A 18 -10.24 -1.67 4.89
C ILE A 18 -10.28 -1.27 6.35
N GLU A 19 -11.45 -0.87 6.81
CA GLU A 19 -11.74 -0.69 8.23
C GLU A 19 -12.67 -1.82 8.70
N THR A 20 -12.33 -2.46 9.81
CA THR A 20 -13.17 -3.48 10.43
C THR A 20 -13.98 -2.88 11.57
N GLN A 21 -15.29 -3.09 11.50
CA GLN A 21 -16.27 -2.73 12.52
C GLN A 21 -17.08 -3.99 12.89
N GLY A 22 -16.61 -4.71 13.92
CA GLY A 22 -17.10 -6.05 14.26
C GLY A 22 -16.85 -7.03 13.11
N ASN A 23 -17.92 -7.68 12.63
CA ASN A 23 -17.85 -8.65 11.52
C ASN A 23 -18.00 -8.01 10.13
N LYS A 24 -17.98 -6.67 10.04
CA LYS A 24 -18.11 -5.95 8.77
C LYS A 24 -16.76 -5.38 8.33
N SER A 25 -16.45 -5.54 7.05
CA SER A 25 -15.33 -4.87 6.39
C SER A 25 -15.87 -3.71 5.56
N ILE A 26 -15.32 -2.52 5.79
CA ILE A 26 -15.68 -1.28 5.10
C ILE A 26 -14.50 -0.88 4.22
N TYR A 27 -14.79 -0.62 2.94
CA TYR A 27 -13.77 -0.12 2.01
C TYR A 27 -13.33 1.29 2.40
N VAL A 28 -12.01 1.50 2.50
CA VAL A 28 -11.40 2.81 2.75
C VAL A 28 -10.71 3.33 1.49
N GLY A 29 -9.92 2.48 0.84
CA GLY A 29 -9.17 2.87 -0.35
C GLY A 29 -8.41 1.71 -0.96
N SER A 30 -7.98 1.85 -2.20
CA SER A 30 -7.10 0.90 -2.87
C SER A 30 -6.36 1.61 -4.00
N GLY A 31 -5.26 1.02 -4.43
CA GLY A 31 -4.47 1.59 -5.50
C GLY A 31 -3.27 0.75 -5.86
N VAL A 32 -2.39 1.36 -6.64
CA VAL A 32 -1.20 0.72 -7.19
C VAL A 32 -0.02 1.68 -7.10
N ILE A 33 1.08 1.20 -6.55
CA ILE A 33 2.39 1.84 -6.60
C ILE A 33 3.11 1.31 -7.84
N ALA A 34 3.23 2.13 -8.87
CA ALA A 34 3.90 1.78 -10.12
C ALA A 34 5.15 2.63 -10.33
N THR A 35 6.24 2.00 -10.78
CA THR A 35 7.49 2.70 -11.09
C THR A 35 8.03 2.33 -12.46
N LYS A 36 8.51 3.33 -13.19
CA LYS A 36 9.18 3.18 -14.50
C LYS A 36 10.71 3.03 -14.37
N GLU A 37 11.22 3.01 -13.15
CA GLU A 37 12.66 2.92 -12.87
C GLU A 37 13.23 1.55 -13.31
N LYS A 38 14.39 1.59 -13.96
CA LYS A 38 15.06 0.41 -14.51
C LYS A 38 15.85 -0.34 -13.44
N GLU A 39 16.49 0.40 -12.55
CA GLU A 39 17.35 -0.17 -11.52
C GLU A 39 16.53 -0.77 -10.36
N PHE A 40 16.78 -2.04 -10.05
CA PHE A 40 15.98 -2.78 -9.07
C PHE A 40 16.00 -2.14 -7.67
N HIS A 41 17.17 -1.76 -7.17
CA HIS A 41 17.31 -1.16 -5.84
C HIS A 41 16.55 0.17 -5.73
N LYS A 42 16.56 0.99 -6.78
CA LYS A 42 15.77 2.24 -6.83
C LYS A 42 14.28 1.98 -6.86
N ARG A 43 13.82 0.93 -7.57
CA ARG A 43 12.40 0.51 -7.52
C ARG A 43 11.96 0.17 -6.10
N LEU A 44 12.78 -0.60 -5.37
CA LEU A 44 12.48 -0.94 -3.98
C LEU A 44 12.42 0.30 -3.09
N HIS A 45 13.35 1.24 -3.26
CA HIS A 45 13.34 2.51 -2.52
C HIS A 45 12.08 3.35 -2.79
N ILE A 46 11.64 3.40 -4.06
CA ILE A 46 10.39 4.08 -4.43
C ILE A 46 9.20 3.38 -3.76
N ILE A 47 9.09 2.06 -3.88
CA ILE A 47 8.00 1.29 -3.27
C ILE A 47 7.97 1.51 -1.74
N PHE A 48 9.12 1.50 -1.09
CA PHE A 48 9.25 1.76 0.35
C PHE A 48 8.72 3.15 0.73
N LYS A 49 9.17 4.20 0.03
CA LYS A 49 8.71 5.58 0.32
C LYS A 49 7.21 5.76 0.11
N GLU A 50 6.66 5.17 -0.95
CA GLU A 50 5.23 5.26 -1.22
C GLU A 50 4.41 4.53 -0.15
N ILE A 51 4.90 3.37 0.33
CA ILE A 51 4.28 2.70 1.47
C ILE A 51 4.36 3.57 2.73
N GLU A 52 5.50 4.20 3.05
CA GLU A 52 5.60 5.11 4.19
C GLU A 52 4.59 6.26 4.10
N ASN A 53 4.42 6.88 2.93
CA ASN A 53 3.44 7.93 2.71
C ASN A 53 2.01 7.42 2.98
N LEU A 54 1.65 6.24 2.46
CA LEU A 54 0.34 5.63 2.68
C LEU A 54 0.12 5.26 4.16
N MET A 55 1.15 4.79 4.86
CA MET A 55 1.08 4.52 6.30
C MET A 55 0.80 5.80 7.09
N GLN A 56 1.40 6.93 6.70
CA GLN A 56 1.15 8.24 7.33
C GLN A 56 -0.23 8.80 7.01
N GLU A 57 -0.69 8.65 5.76
CA GLU A 57 -1.99 9.13 5.28
C GLU A 57 -3.13 8.35 5.94
N TYR A 58 -3.07 7.02 5.89
CA TYR A 58 -4.16 6.17 6.31
C TYR A 58 -4.06 5.70 7.76
N GLN A 59 -2.89 5.75 8.40
CA GLN A 59 -2.69 5.35 9.80
C GLN A 59 -3.39 4.02 10.14
N PRO A 60 -3.06 2.91 9.43
CA PRO A 60 -3.58 1.60 9.78
C PRO A 60 -3.10 1.15 11.17
N ASP A 61 -3.86 0.26 11.79
CA ASP A 61 -3.58 -0.33 13.12
C ASP A 61 -2.65 -1.55 13.05
#